data_AF-A0A6J7S6H3-F1
#
_entry.id   AF-A0A6J7S6H3-F1
#
_cell.length_a   1.000
_cell.length_b   1.000
_cell.length_c   1.000
_cell.angle_alpha   90.00
_cell.angle_beta   90.00
_cell.angle_gamma   90.00
#
_symmetry.space_group_name_H-M   'P 1'
#
loop_
_entity.id
_entity.type
_entity.pdbx_description
1 polymer ?
#
loop_
_entity_poly.entity_id
_entity_poly.type
_entity_poly.pdbx_seq_one_letter_code
_entity_poly.pdbx_strand_id
1 'polypeptide(L)' 'MKHAGLSVDAAGIAAAYEGLIDGLITDEPVAIEGLKVTVASTLMDSPQSRRIVARNALAAADALSL' A
#
# COMPACT_ATOMS: atom_id res chain seq x y z
N MET A 1 1.10 -14.96 4.09
CA MET A 1 1.25 -15.14 2.63
C MET A 1 1.82 -16.50 2.22
N LYS A 2 2.74 -17.12 2.99
CA LYS A 2 3.33 -18.44 2.67
C LYS A 2 2.34 -19.58 2.34
N HIS A 3 1.19 -19.66 3.00
CA HIS A 3 0.17 -20.68 2.69
C HIS A 3 -0.45 -20.52 1.30
N ALA A 4 -0.36 -19.33 0.70
CA ALA A 4 -0.83 -19.01 -0.64
C ALA A 4 0.32 -18.97 -1.67
N GLY A 5 1.54 -19.35 -1.27
CA GLY A 5 2.72 -19.28 -2.15
C GLY A 5 3.22 -17.86 -2.43
N LEU A 6 2.71 -16.84 -1.73
CA LEU A 6 3.09 -15.44 -1.91
C LEU A 6 4.16 -15.00 -0.89
N SER A 7 5.01 -14.06 -1.30
CA SER A 7 6.04 -13.45 -0.45
C SER A 7 5.42 -12.68 0.72
N VAL A 8 6.19 -12.50 1.79
CA VAL A 8 5.76 -11.76 3.00
C VAL A 8 6.35 -10.36 2.93
N ASP A 9 5.95 -9.62 1.90
CA ASP A 9 6.36 -8.26 1.58
C ASP A 9 5.25 -7.57 0.76
N ALA A 10 5.45 -6.29 0.43
CA ALA A 10 4.55 -5.46 -0.34
C ALA A 10 4.31 -6.00 -1.76
N ALA A 11 5.28 -6.67 -2.37
CA ALA A 11 5.10 -7.32 -3.67
C ALA A 11 4.11 -8.49 -3.57
N GLY A 12 4.21 -9.29 -2.50
CA GLY A 12 3.26 -10.37 -2.22
C GLY A 12 1.85 -9.87 -1.93
N ILE A 13 1.71 -8.70 -1.30
CA ILE A 13 0.42 -8.03 -1.13
C ILE A 13 -0.14 -7.54 -2.46
N ALA A 14 0.68 -6.89 -3.29
CA ALA A 14 0.24 -6.44 -4.61
C ALA A 14 -0.26 -7.59 -5.49
N ALA A 15 0.46 -8.71 -5.49
CA ALA A 15 0.05 -9.92 -6.19
C ALA A 15 -1.27 -10.51 -5.65
N ALA A 16 -1.50 -10.43 -4.34
CA ALA A 16 -2.75 -10.90 -3.74
C ALA A 16 -3.99 -10.09 -4.16
N TYR A 17 -3.79 -8.81 -4.53
CA TYR A 17 -4.85 -7.89 -4.95
C TYR A 17 -4.76 -7.50 -6.43
N GLU A 18 -4.05 -8.30 -7.24
CA GLU A 18 -3.85 -8.02 -8.66
C GLU A 18 -5.20 -7.80 -9.39
N GLY A 19 -5.29 -6.71 -10.14
CA GLY A 19 -6.49 -6.31 -10.87
C GLY A 19 -7.63 -5.75 -10.02
N LEU A 20 -7.45 -5.61 -8.70
CA LEU A 20 -8.47 -5.06 -7.78
C LEU A 20 -8.13 -3.67 -7.23
N ILE A 21 -6.84 -3.30 -7.21
CA ILE A 21 -6.37 -2.04 -6.65
C ILE A 21 -5.62 -1.22 -7.69
N ASP A 22 -5.83 0.10 -7.66
CA ASP A 22 -5.12 1.07 -8.50
C ASP A 22 -3.84 1.60 -7.85
N GLY A 23 -3.70 1.42 -6.53
CA GLY A 23 -2.52 1.85 -5.78
C GLY A 23 -2.29 1.10 -4.48
N LEU A 24 -1.05 1.14 -4.00
CA LEU A 24 -0.59 0.53 -2.76
C LEU A 24 0.19 1.54 -1.91
N ILE A 25 -0.15 1.60 -0.62
CA ILE A 25 0.61 2.35 0.38
C ILE A 25 1.35 1.36 1.25
N THR A 26 2.67 1.55 1.39
CA THR A 26 3.54 0.65 2.16
C THR A 26 4.65 1.44 2.84
N ASP A 27 5.24 0.91 3.90
CA ASP A 27 6.38 1.50 4.61
C ASP A 27 7.74 1.05 4.07
N GLU A 28 7.76 0.08 3.16
CA GLU A 28 8.98 -0.39 2.50
C GLU A 28 9.05 0.05 1.02
N PRO A 29 10.27 0.35 0.50
CA PRO A 29 10.43 0.74 -0.89
C PRO A 29 10.27 -0.47 -1.82
N VAL A 30 9.33 -0.36 -2.75
CA VAL A 30 9.08 -1.38 -3.79
C VAL A 30 8.60 -0.70 -5.08
N ALA A 31 9.00 -1.24 -6.23
CA ALA A 31 8.44 -0.89 -7.52
C ALA A 31 7.62 -2.07 -8.04
N ILE A 32 6.36 -1.81 -8.37
CA ILE A 32 5.43 -2.82 -8.90
C ILE A 32 4.91 -2.27 -10.22
N GLU A 33 5.09 -3.04 -11.29
CA GLU A 33 4.65 -2.64 -12.63
C GLU A 33 3.13 -2.45 -12.67
N GLY A 34 2.68 -1.36 -13.29
CA GLY A 34 1.25 -1.05 -13.44
C GLY A 34 0.54 -0.59 -12.17
N LEU A 35 1.22 -0.51 -11.01
CA LEU A 35 0.61 -0.12 -9.74
C LEU A 35 1.26 1.14 -9.18
N LYS A 36 0.44 2.13 -8.77
CA LYS A 36 0.95 3.32 -8.11
C LYS A 36 1.32 3.01 -6.66
N VAL A 37 2.62 3.00 -6.36
CA VAL A 37 3.12 2.78 -4.99
C VAL A 37 3.45 4.10 -4.31
N THR A 38 2.99 4.28 -3.07
CA THR A 38 3.35 5.40 -2.19
C THR A 38 4.03 4.87 -0.93
N VAL A 39 5.29 5.28 -0.71
CA VAL A 39 6.05 4.88 0.47
C VAL A 39 5.79 5.87 1.61
N ALA A 40 5.22 5.40 2.71
CA ALA A 40 4.91 6.20 3.90
C ALA A 40 4.84 5.32 5.16
N SER A 41 4.99 5.92 6.35
CA SER A 41 4.79 5.16 7.60
C SER A 41 3.36 4.62 7.70
N THR A 42 3.24 3.30 7.86
CA THR A 42 1.99 2.57 8.02
C THR A 42 1.73 2.12 9.46
N LEU A 43 2.67 2.36 10.38
CA LEU A 43 2.53 2.01 11.79
C LEU A 43 1.42 2.84 12.46
N MET A 44 0.41 2.18 12.99
CA MET A 44 -0.82 2.78 13.55
C MET A 44 -0.94 2.67 15.07
N ASP A 45 0.19 2.74 15.76
CA ASP A 45 0.37 2.56 17.21
C ASP A 45 -0.26 3.65 18.10
N SER A 46 -0.74 4.75 17.52
CA SER A 46 -1.36 5.86 18.24
C SER A 46 -2.53 6.47 17.46
N PRO A 47 -3.43 7.21 18.14
CA PRO A 47 -4.47 7.96 17.44
C PRO A 47 -3.91 8.96 16.42
N GLN A 48 -2.72 9.52 16.65
CA GLN A 48 -2.09 10.44 15.70
C GLN A 48 -1.58 9.72 14.46
N SER A 49 -0.90 8.58 14.63
CA SER A 49 -0.37 7.80 13.50
C SER A 49 -1.49 7.22 12.63
N ARG A 50 -2.61 6.78 13.22
CA ARG A 50 -3.83 6.41 12.47
C ARG A 50 -4.36 7.54 11.59
N ARG A 51 -4.42 8.78 12.10
CA ARG A 51 -4.87 9.94 11.31
C ARG A 51 -3.89 10.26 10.16
N ILE A 52 -2.60 10.05 10.37
CA ILE A 52 -1.59 10.23 9.32
C ILE A 52 -1.82 9.21 8.19
N VAL A 53 -1.97 7.93 8.51
CA VAL A 53 -2.25 6.87 7.51
C VAL A 53 -3.52 7.19 6.72
N ALA A 54 -4.61 7.58 7.42
CA ALA A 54 -5.86 7.95 6.76
C ALA A 54 -5.70 9.13 5.78
N ARG A 55 -4.94 10.17 6.15
CA ARG A 55 -4.66 11.30 5.25
C ARG A 55 -3.80 10.89 4.05
N ASN A 56 -2.80 10.04 4.27
CA ASN A 56 -1.96 9.53 3.18
C ASN A 56 -2.79 8.70 2.18
N ALA A 57 -3.75 7.92 2.67
CA ALA A 57 -4.68 7.18 1.83
C ALA A 57 -5.51 8.11 0.91
N LEU A 58 -6.08 9.17 1.48
CA LEU A 58 -6.82 10.17 0.69
C LEU A 58 -5.93 10.88 -0.32
N ALA A 59 -4.76 11.36 0.10
CA ALA A 59 -3.83 12.04 -0.81
C ALA A 59 -3.31 11.13 -1.93
N ALA A 60 -3.09 9.84 -1.65
CA ALA A 60 -2.71 8.86 -2.67
C ALA A 60 -3.85 8.62 -3.66
N ALA A 61 -5.09 8.52 -3.18
CA ALA A 61 -6.27 8.38 -4.03
C ALA A 61 -6.47 9.61 -4.94
N ASP A 62 -6.32 10.82 -4.40
CA ASP A 62 -6.38 12.06 -5.19
C ASP A 62 -5.31 12.10 -6.30
N ALA A 63 -4.15 11.48 -6.06
CA ALA A 63 -3.05 11.41 -7.03
C ALA A 63 -3.23 10.35 -8.13
N LEU A 64 -4.25 9.49 -8.04
CA LEU A 64 -4.52 8.46 -9.05
C LEU A 64 -5.19 9.03 -10.31
N SER A 65 -5.81 10.22 -10.24
CA SER A 65 -6.47 10.91 -11.37
C SER A 65 -7.17 9.95 -12.34
N LEU A 66 -8.21 9.26 -11.84
CA LEU A 66 -9.10 8.39 -12.61
C LEU A 66 -10.02 9.20 -13.54
#